data_AF-A0A9W6QC60-F1
#
_entry.id   AF-A0A9W6QC60-F1
#
_cell.length_a   1.000
_cell.length_b   1.000
_cell.length_c   1.000
_cell.angle_alpha   90.00
_cell.angle_beta   90.00
_cell.angle_gamma   90.00
#
_symmetry.space_group_name_H-M   'P 1'
#
loop_
_entity.id
_entity.type
_entity.pdbx_description
1 polymer ?
#
loop_
_entity_poly.entity_id
_entity_poly.type
_entity_poly.pdbx_seq_one_letter_code
_entity_poly.pdbx_strand_id
1 'polypeptide(L)'
;MASTTLESEVRPSPTPERTFLGHPRGLATLFMTETWERFSFYGMRALLVVYMSTAAAKGGLELPVATAAAVYSVYNAMVYLLALPGGWIADRLLGARRTVALGGLVIMVGHFMLAVPGKAFFFLGLVPIAVGSGLLKANISTMVGQLYDKDDDSRRDGGFTIFYMGINLGAFLAPLVIGTVGQKVDWHLGFALAGVGMALGLVQYLLGSRHLSPRSSVVASPMSRDERRAVLRKAGVWLAAAALFYGVVAGTGHFTVSWAIWPLSLAGIAVPALVFVRIRRDRDLTGAERSRMGGYLWFFVAAAVFWMIYDQSGSTLSVFAEQNTAGSLFGFGFPSSWFQSLNPLYIMALAPVFAWLWNAAARRGRNPSTTAKFAFGLLMIGASFLVMMLAMAAASGGVRVSPLWLAVVYLIQTTGELTLSPVGLSVTTKLAPAKYASQMMGVWFLAVTAGDCVAALAQLLLGDDVVGSTWYFAVQGLLAVAAGVGLFAARGRIGKLMGDAR
;
A
#
# COMPACT_ATOMS: atom_id res chain seq x y z
N MET A 1 31.08 -39.72 -0.54
CA MET A 1 30.91 -39.77 -2.01
C MET A 1 29.43 -40.03 -2.27
N ALA A 2 28.63 -39.23 -2.98
CA ALA A 2 28.84 -38.07 -3.83
C ALA A 2 27.62 -37.13 -3.63
N SER A 3 27.88 -35.83 -3.48
CA SER A 3 26.88 -34.76 -3.52
C SER A 3 26.73 -34.34 -4.99
N THR A 4 25.62 -34.67 -5.63
CA THR A 4 25.30 -34.17 -6.97
C THR A 4 24.77 -32.75 -6.86
N THR A 5 25.68 -31.78 -6.95
CA THR A 5 25.38 -30.39 -7.27
C THR A 5 24.85 -30.32 -8.70
N LEU A 6 23.55 -30.12 -8.86
CA LEU A 6 22.99 -29.61 -10.12
C LEU A 6 23.27 -28.11 -10.22
N GLU A 7 24.55 -27.75 -10.35
CA GLU A 7 24.94 -26.51 -11.00
C GLU A 7 24.80 -26.77 -12.50
N SER A 8 23.61 -26.49 -13.06
CA SER A 8 23.52 -26.35 -14.50
C SER A 8 24.35 -25.12 -14.89
N GLU A 9 25.52 -25.34 -15.50
CA GLU A 9 26.28 -24.32 -16.20
C GLU A 9 25.36 -23.63 -17.22
N VAL A 10 24.81 -22.48 -16.85
CA VAL A 10 24.18 -21.57 -17.79
C VAL A 10 25.33 -20.96 -18.58
N ARG A 11 25.61 -21.52 -19.77
CA ARG A 11 26.53 -20.91 -20.72
C ARG A 11 26.05 -19.48 -21.02
N PRO A 12 26.90 -18.45 -20.89
CA PRO A 12 26.51 -17.10 -21.29
C PRO A 12 26.24 -17.09 -22.79
N SER A 13 25.02 -16.73 -23.19
CA SER A 13 24.66 -16.53 -24.58
C SER A 13 25.50 -15.38 -25.19
N PRO A 14 26.07 -15.55 -26.40
CA PRO A 14 27.12 -14.66 -26.95
C PRO A 14 26.60 -13.36 -27.60
N THR A 15 25.31 -13.05 -27.47
CA THR A 15 24.74 -11.79 -27.96
C THR A 15 24.73 -10.76 -26.84
N PRO A 16 25.26 -9.53 -27.04
CA PRO A 16 25.11 -8.48 -26.04
C PRO A 16 23.62 -8.23 -25.82
N GLU A 17 23.14 -8.64 -24.65
CA GLU A 17 21.74 -8.50 -24.31
C GLU A 17 21.40 -7.01 -24.33
N ARG A 18 20.40 -6.61 -25.13
CA ARG A 18 20.01 -5.20 -25.22
C ARG A 18 19.59 -4.70 -23.84
N THR A 19 20.39 -3.81 -23.25
CA THR A 19 20.14 -3.24 -21.93
C THR A 19 19.03 -2.19 -21.95
N PHE A 20 18.45 -1.90 -20.79
CA PHE A 20 17.51 -0.80 -20.57
C PHE A 20 18.12 0.17 -19.56
N LEU A 21 18.51 1.36 -20.02
CA LEU A 21 19.20 2.36 -19.19
C LEU A 21 20.44 1.80 -18.47
N GLY A 22 21.16 0.85 -19.09
CA GLY A 22 22.33 0.19 -18.49
C GLY A 22 22.00 -1.03 -17.58
N HIS A 23 20.71 -1.35 -17.40
CA HIS A 23 20.24 -2.50 -16.62
C HIS A 23 19.78 -3.67 -17.50
N PRO A 24 19.62 -4.88 -16.94
CA PRO A 24 19.07 -6.03 -17.66
C PRO A 24 17.74 -5.71 -18.33
N ARG A 25 17.50 -6.24 -19.54
CA ARG A 25 16.29 -5.94 -20.33
C ARG A 25 14.99 -6.28 -19.61
N GLY A 26 15.02 -7.28 -18.74
CA GLY A 26 13.90 -7.65 -17.87
C GLY A 26 13.41 -6.48 -17.02
N LEU A 27 14.28 -5.52 -16.65
CA LEU A 27 13.89 -4.34 -15.88
C LEU A 27 12.87 -3.49 -16.64
N ALA A 28 13.02 -3.32 -17.96
CA ALA A 28 12.03 -2.60 -18.76
C ALA A 28 10.65 -3.25 -18.69
N THR A 29 10.60 -4.58 -18.70
CA THR A 29 9.35 -5.34 -18.60
C THR A 29 8.70 -5.11 -17.24
N LEU A 30 9.46 -5.25 -16.15
CA LEU A 30 8.94 -5.08 -14.79
C LEU A 30 8.56 -3.63 -14.50
N PHE A 31 9.39 -2.67 -14.90
CA PHE A 31 9.13 -1.23 -14.76
C PHE A 31 7.80 -0.84 -15.41
N MET A 32 7.59 -1.24 -16.65
CA MET A 32 6.38 -0.85 -17.36
C MET A 32 5.14 -1.60 -16.87
N THR A 33 5.28 -2.88 -16.52
CA THR A 33 4.19 -3.66 -15.90
C THR A 33 3.73 -2.98 -14.60
N GLU A 34 4.68 -2.62 -13.75
CA GLU A 34 4.41 -1.91 -12.50
C GLU A 34 3.81 -0.53 -12.76
N THR A 35 4.34 0.24 -13.71
CA THR A 35 3.81 1.57 -14.05
C THR A 35 2.34 1.49 -14.44
N TRP A 36 1.96 0.51 -15.27
CA TRP A 36 0.58 0.31 -15.71
C TRP A 36 -0.34 -0.20 -14.61
N GLU A 37 0.12 -1.14 -13.79
CA GLU A 37 -0.68 -1.64 -12.67
C GLU A 37 -0.90 -0.57 -11.61
N ARG A 38 0.14 0.22 -11.30
CA ARG A 38 0.03 1.40 -10.43
C ARG A 38 -0.87 2.46 -11.05
N PHE A 39 -0.75 2.73 -12.35
CA PHE A 39 -1.65 3.64 -13.05
C PHE A 39 -3.11 3.22 -12.90
N SER A 40 -3.40 1.93 -13.07
CA SER A 40 -4.75 1.37 -12.91
C SER A 40 -5.25 1.53 -11.48
N PHE A 41 -4.43 1.10 -10.51
CA PHE A 41 -4.75 1.14 -9.08
C PHE A 41 -4.98 2.56 -8.57
N TYR A 42 -4.05 3.50 -8.81
CA TYR A 42 -4.18 4.88 -8.33
C TYR A 42 -5.27 5.65 -9.07
N GLY A 43 -5.55 5.34 -10.33
CA GLY A 43 -6.64 5.96 -11.09
C GLY A 43 -8.01 5.53 -10.55
N MET A 44 -8.21 4.22 -10.33
CA MET A 44 -9.41 3.70 -9.67
C MET A 44 -9.54 4.26 -8.24
N ARG A 45 -8.45 4.25 -7.47
CA ARG A 45 -8.39 4.81 -6.09
C ARG A 45 -8.78 6.29 -6.07
N ALA A 46 -8.40 7.06 -7.07
CA ALA A 46 -8.76 8.48 -7.20
C ALA A 46 -10.26 8.73 -7.36
N LEU A 47 -10.98 7.77 -7.94
CA LEU A 47 -12.42 7.83 -8.12
C LEU A 47 -13.19 7.19 -6.97
N LEU A 48 -12.57 6.25 -6.25
CA LEU A 48 -13.27 5.29 -5.40
C LEU A 48 -14.22 5.93 -4.38
N VAL A 49 -13.70 6.79 -3.50
CA VAL A 49 -14.52 7.42 -2.44
C VAL A 49 -15.47 8.45 -3.02
N VAL A 50 -15.02 9.24 -4.00
CA VAL A 50 -15.85 10.27 -4.64
C VAL A 50 -17.06 9.63 -5.33
N TYR A 51 -16.87 8.53 -6.07
CA TYR A 51 -17.94 7.75 -6.69
C TYR A 51 -18.92 7.20 -5.64
N MET A 52 -18.39 6.63 -4.56
CA MET A 52 -19.22 6.08 -3.48
C MET A 52 -20.09 7.15 -2.80
N SER A 53 -19.55 8.34 -2.55
CA SER A 53 -20.28 9.42 -1.86
C SER A 53 -21.13 10.29 -2.79
N THR A 54 -20.92 10.22 -4.11
CA THR A 54 -21.70 11.01 -5.07
C THR A 54 -23.16 10.54 -5.12
N ALA A 55 -24.09 11.47 -5.23
CA ALA A 55 -25.53 11.18 -5.31
C ALA A 55 -25.87 10.27 -6.50
N ALA A 56 -26.88 9.39 -6.34
CA ALA A 56 -27.27 8.45 -7.38
C ALA A 56 -27.77 9.14 -8.65
N ALA A 57 -28.39 10.32 -8.51
CA ALA A 57 -28.81 11.16 -9.63
C ALA A 57 -27.64 11.67 -10.50
N LYS A 58 -26.41 11.65 -9.98
CA LYS A 58 -25.17 11.98 -10.70
C LYS A 58 -24.35 10.73 -11.05
N GLY A 59 -24.96 9.55 -10.99
CA GLY A 59 -24.34 8.27 -11.30
C GLY A 59 -23.49 7.64 -10.19
N GLY A 60 -23.43 8.24 -8.99
CA GLY A 60 -22.70 7.69 -7.84
C GLY A 60 -23.50 6.65 -7.05
N LEU A 61 -22.96 6.19 -5.92
CA LEU A 61 -23.63 5.18 -5.07
C LEU A 61 -24.45 5.74 -3.92
N GLU A 62 -24.29 7.03 -3.62
CA GLU A 62 -24.97 7.75 -2.54
C GLU A 62 -24.81 7.07 -1.17
N LEU A 63 -23.58 6.67 -0.88
CA LEU A 63 -23.21 6.13 0.44
C LEU A 63 -22.90 7.27 1.41
N PRO A 64 -23.20 7.10 2.71
CA PRO A 64 -22.71 7.99 3.76
C PRO A 64 -21.19 8.15 3.68
N VAL A 65 -20.68 9.36 3.90
CA VAL A 65 -19.26 9.70 3.74
C VAL A 65 -18.38 8.84 4.63
N ALA A 66 -18.80 8.62 5.89
CA ALA A 66 -18.11 7.75 6.83
C ALA A 66 -18.05 6.30 6.35
N THR A 67 -19.14 5.81 5.73
CA THR A 67 -19.18 4.46 5.16
C THR A 67 -18.25 4.36 3.95
N ALA A 68 -18.29 5.32 3.03
CA ALA A 68 -17.41 5.36 1.87
C ALA A 68 -15.92 5.43 2.27
N ALA A 69 -15.59 6.26 3.26
CA ALA A 69 -14.25 6.34 3.82
C ALA A 69 -13.81 5.02 4.47
N ALA A 70 -14.70 4.35 5.22
CA ALA A 70 -14.42 3.06 5.86
C ALA A 70 -14.21 1.93 4.84
N VAL A 71 -15.03 1.87 3.77
CA VAL A 71 -14.84 0.93 2.66
C VAL A 71 -13.46 1.11 2.05
N TYR A 72 -13.08 2.35 1.75
CA TYR A 72 -11.77 2.66 1.19
C TYR A 72 -10.64 2.21 2.13
N SER A 73 -10.74 2.52 3.42
CA SER A 73 -9.70 2.20 4.39
C SER A 73 -9.53 0.68 4.51
N VAL A 74 -10.63 -0.08 4.62
CA VAL A 74 -10.55 -1.54 4.63
C VAL A 74 -10.05 -2.10 3.31
N TYR A 75 -10.48 -1.56 2.18
CA TYR A 75 -9.99 -1.99 0.87
C TYR A 75 -8.47 -1.84 0.78
N ASN A 76 -7.92 -0.69 1.17
CA ASN A 76 -6.48 -0.46 1.20
C ASN A 76 -5.80 -1.43 2.17
N ALA A 77 -6.34 -1.59 3.39
CA ALA A 77 -5.82 -2.54 4.38
C ALA A 77 -5.71 -3.98 3.83
N MET A 78 -6.73 -4.43 3.08
CA MET A 78 -6.77 -5.76 2.49
C MET A 78 -5.75 -5.94 1.37
N VAL A 79 -5.49 -4.91 0.55
CA VAL A 79 -4.42 -4.95 -0.46
C VAL A 79 -3.06 -5.27 0.19
N TYR A 80 -2.76 -4.66 1.34
CA TYR A 80 -1.52 -4.93 2.08
C TYR A 80 -1.54 -6.28 2.81
N LEU A 81 -2.66 -6.65 3.43
CA LEU A 81 -2.80 -7.92 4.13
C LEU A 81 -2.64 -9.12 3.17
N LEU A 82 -3.26 -9.03 1.99
CA LEU A 82 -3.27 -10.08 0.97
C LEU A 82 -1.93 -10.23 0.23
N ALA A 83 -0.99 -9.29 0.42
CA ALA A 83 0.38 -9.44 -0.09
C ALA A 83 1.12 -10.61 0.57
N LEU A 84 0.83 -10.91 1.85
CA LEU A 84 1.42 -12.05 2.56
C LEU A 84 1.06 -13.41 1.93
N PRO A 85 -0.24 -13.77 1.78
CA PRO A 85 -0.61 -15.01 1.11
C PRO A 85 -0.19 -15.00 -0.37
N GLY A 86 -0.14 -13.84 -1.03
CA GLY A 86 0.36 -13.75 -2.41
C GLY A 86 1.82 -14.14 -2.58
N GLY A 87 2.70 -13.70 -1.67
CA GLY A 87 4.10 -14.17 -1.63
C GLY A 87 4.18 -15.67 -1.32
N TRP A 88 3.41 -16.15 -0.34
CA TRP A 88 3.35 -17.57 0.00
C TRP A 88 2.93 -18.46 -1.18
N ILE A 89 1.95 -18.04 -1.98
CA ILE A 89 1.52 -18.75 -3.20
C ILE A 89 2.66 -18.85 -4.22
N ALA A 90 3.44 -17.77 -4.41
CA ALA A 90 4.58 -17.79 -5.31
C ALA A 90 5.66 -18.78 -4.85
N ASP A 91 6.00 -18.75 -3.56
CA ASP A 91 7.07 -19.60 -3.01
C ASP A 91 6.72 -21.09 -3.00
N ARG A 92 5.43 -21.42 -2.91
CA ARG A 92 4.94 -22.78 -2.60
C ARG A 92 4.22 -23.48 -3.74
N LEU A 93 3.67 -22.74 -4.70
CA LEU A 93 2.78 -23.28 -5.75
C LEU A 93 3.18 -22.91 -7.17
N LEU A 94 3.35 -21.61 -7.45
CA LEU A 94 3.32 -21.11 -8.83
C LEU A 94 4.66 -20.51 -9.31
N GLY A 95 5.53 -20.08 -8.40
CA GLY A 95 6.66 -19.21 -8.71
C GLY A 95 6.23 -17.76 -8.89
N ALA A 96 7.15 -16.81 -8.70
CA ALA A 96 6.85 -15.38 -8.77
C ALA A 96 6.28 -14.98 -10.14
N ARG A 97 6.84 -15.52 -11.24
CA ARG A 97 6.45 -15.17 -12.61
C ARG A 97 4.98 -15.49 -12.91
N ARG A 98 4.52 -16.69 -12.57
CA ARG A 98 3.12 -17.08 -12.81
C ARG A 98 2.16 -16.39 -11.84
N THR A 99 2.61 -16.12 -10.62
CA THR A 99 1.80 -15.43 -9.61
C THR A 99 1.54 -13.98 -10.00
N VAL A 100 2.52 -13.28 -10.57
CA VAL A 100 2.34 -11.93 -11.12
C VAL A 100 1.39 -11.93 -12.32
N ALA A 101 1.53 -12.88 -13.26
CA ALA A 101 0.60 -13.00 -14.39
C ALA A 101 -0.85 -13.23 -13.93
N LEU A 102 -1.06 -14.15 -12.99
CA LEU A 102 -2.36 -14.41 -12.40
C LEU A 102 -2.90 -13.18 -11.66
N GLY A 103 -2.06 -12.52 -10.87
CA GLY A 103 -2.40 -11.29 -10.17
C GLY A 103 -2.90 -10.22 -11.13
N GLY A 104 -2.15 -9.95 -12.21
CA GLY A 104 -2.54 -8.98 -13.23
C GLY A 104 -3.87 -9.31 -13.92
N LEU A 105 -4.12 -10.59 -14.23
CA LEU A 105 -5.40 -11.05 -14.77
C LEU A 105 -6.56 -10.80 -13.80
N VAL A 106 -6.38 -11.16 -12.52
CA VAL A 106 -7.41 -10.99 -11.49
C VAL A 106 -7.69 -9.50 -11.24
N ILE A 107 -6.66 -8.64 -11.21
CA ILE A 107 -6.83 -7.17 -11.12
C ILE A 107 -7.62 -6.64 -12.32
N MET A 108 -7.28 -7.10 -13.53
CA MET A 108 -7.95 -6.65 -14.76
C MET A 108 -9.43 -6.99 -14.75
N VAL A 109 -9.79 -8.23 -14.38
CA VAL A 109 -11.19 -8.66 -14.22
C VAL A 109 -11.91 -7.76 -13.21
N GLY A 110 -11.28 -7.48 -12.06
CA GLY A 110 -11.85 -6.59 -11.06
C GLY A 110 -12.16 -5.20 -11.59
N HIS A 111 -11.23 -4.55 -12.29
CA HIS A 111 -11.48 -3.23 -12.87
C HIS A 111 -12.62 -3.22 -13.89
N PHE A 112 -12.71 -4.24 -14.75
CA PHE A 112 -13.85 -4.35 -15.68
C PHE A 112 -15.17 -4.65 -14.97
N MET A 113 -15.15 -5.28 -13.79
CA MET A 113 -16.36 -5.37 -12.96
C MET A 113 -16.79 -3.98 -12.44
N LEU A 114 -15.86 -3.11 -12.00
CA LEU A 114 -16.23 -1.72 -11.62
C LEU A 114 -16.77 -0.91 -12.81
N ALA A 115 -16.33 -1.23 -14.03
CA ALA A 115 -16.82 -0.60 -15.25
C ALA A 115 -18.28 -1.00 -15.60
N VAL A 116 -18.82 -2.05 -14.99
CA VAL A 116 -20.24 -2.42 -15.16
C VAL A 116 -21.10 -1.64 -14.17
N PRO A 117 -22.15 -0.92 -14.63
CA PRO A 117 -23.06 -0.22 -13.74
C PRO A 117 -23.72 -1.14 -12.71
N GLY A 118 -23.62 -0.77 -11.43
CA GLY A 118 -24.35 -1.42 -10.33
C GLY A 118 -23.54 -1.60 -9.06
N LYS A 119 -24.20 -1.40 -7.91
CA LYS A 119 -23.60 -1.55 -6.57
C LYS A 119 -22.94 -2.92 -6.36
N ALA A 120 -23.59 -3.99 -6.81
CA ALA A 120 -23.07 -5.35 -6.68
C ALA A 120 -21.75 -5.55 -7.43
N PHE A 121 -21.70 -5.15 -8.71
CA PHE A 121 -20.48 -5.26 -9.54
C PHE A 121 -19.33 -4.41 -9.01
N PHE A 122 -19.64 -3.21 -8.50
CA PHE A 122 -18.64 -2.35 -7.85
C PHE A 122 -17.97 -3.05 -6.65
N PHE A 123 -18.74 -3.51 -5.67
CA PHE A 123 -18.17 -4.17 -4.48
C PHE A 123 -17.53 -5.52 -4.81
N LEU A 124 -18.15 -6.31 -5.68
CA LEU A 124 -17.58 -7.58 -6.13
C LEU A 124 -16.29 -7.39 -6.92
N GLY A 125 -16.11 -6.25 -7.59
CA GLY A 125 -14.89 -5.92 -8.33
C GLY A 125 -13.73 -5.46 -7.44
N LEU A 126 -14.00 -4.87 -6.27
CA LEU A 126 -12.95 -4.53 -5.29
C LEU A 126 -12.21 -5.76 -4.74
N VAL A 127 -12.92 -6.88 -4.57
CA VAL A 127 -12.36 -8.13 -4.05
C VAL A 127 -11.24 -8.69 -4.95
N PRO A 128 -11.44 -8.95 -6.25
CA PRO A 128 -10.39 -9.42 -7.13
C PRO A 128 -9.28 -8.37 -7.30
N ILE A 129 -9.54 -7.06 -7.27
CA ILE A 129 -8.44 -6.08 -7.28
C ILE A 129 -7.57 -6.26 -6.03
N ALA A 130 -8.15 -6.34 -4.84
CA ALA A 130 -7.39 -6.53 -3.60
C ALA A 130 -6.59 -7.85 -3.60
N VAL A 131 -7.21 -8.95 -4.01
CA VAL A 131 -6.56 -10.26 -4.13
C VAL A 131 -5.44 -10.23 -5.16
N GLY A 132 -5.72 -9.73 -6.36
CA GLY A 132 -4.77 -9.69 -7.46
C GLY A 132 -3.58 -8.77 -7.18
N SER A 133 -3.79 -7.60 -6.57
CA SER A 133 -2.70 -6.74 -6.10
C SER A 133 -1.87 -7.43 -5.01
N GLY A 134 -2.48 -8.20 -4.11
CA GLY A 134 -1.77 -9.05 -3.17
C GLY A 134 -0.88 -10.10 -3.84
N LEU A 135 -1.36 -10.73 -4.92
CA LEU A 135 -0.58 -11.67 -5.74
C LEU A 135 0.57 -10.99 -6.50
N LEU A 136 0.40 -9.74 -6.93
CA LEU A 136 1.38 -9.05 -7.77
C LEU A 136 2.49 -8.36 -6.96
N LYS A 137 2.12 -7.56 -5.95
CA LYS A 137 2.98 -6.54 -5.31
C LYS A 137 4.28 -7.08 -4.72
N ALA A 138 4.20 -8.13 -3.90
CA ALA A 138 5.38 -8.74 -3.28
C ALA A 138 6.25 -9.46 -4.34
N ASN A 139 5.61 -10.10 -5.31
CA ASN A 139 6.28 -11.00 -6.24
C ASN A 139 7.01 -10.25 -7.36
N ILE A 140 6.44 -9.16 -7.88
CA ILE A 140 7.10 -8.37 -8.93
C ILE A 140 8.38 -7.69 -8.40
N SER A 141 8.38 -7.25 -7.14
CA SER A 141 9.56 -6.68 -6.48
C SER A 141 10.67 -7.72 -6.29
N THR A 142 10.31 -8.96 -5.91
CA THR A 142 11.24 -10.09 -5.87
C THR A 142 11.86 -10.36 -7.24
N MET A 143 11.06 -10.29 -8.31
CA MET A 143 11.54 -10.51 -9.68
C MET A 143 12.54 -9.45 -10.14
N VAL A 144 12.44 -8.20 -9.67
CA VAL A 144 13.46 -7.16 -9.94
C VAL A 144 14.80 -7.57 -9.34
N GLY A 145 14.81 -8.04 -8.09
CA GLY A 145 16.03 -8.52 -7.43
C GLY A 145 16.67 -9.70 -8.16
N GLN A 146 15.85 -10.60 -8.70
CA GLN A 146 16.31 -11.79 -9.44
C GLN A 146 16.94 -11.50 -10.81
N LEU A 147 16.86 -10.26 -11.31
CA LEU A 147 17.54 -9.84 -12.55
C LEU A 147 19.04 -9.68 -12.37
N TYR A 148 19.52 -9.62 -11.13
CA TYR A 148 20.92 -9.41 -10.80
C TYR A 148 21.49 -10.72 -10.22
N ASP A 149 22.62 -11.18 -10.76
CA ASP A 149 23.13 -12.53 -10.49
C ASP A 149 23.61 -12.73 -9.05
N LYS A 150 24.03 -11.64 -8.40
CA LYS A 150 24.55 -11.59 -7.03
C LYS A 150 23.96 -10.42 -6.25
N ASP A 151 23.88 -10.57 -4.93
CA ASP A 151 23.38 -9.53 -4.03
C ASP A 151 24.24 -8.26 -4.04
N ASP A 152 25.50 -8.35 -4.47
CA ASP A 152 26.51 -7.29 -4.54
C ASP A 152 26.65 -6.62 -5.92
N ASP A 153 25.79 -6.92 -6.90
CA ASP A 153 25.79 -6.19 -8.18
C ASP A 153 25.52 -4.69 -7.93
N SER A 154 26.49 -3.84 -8.24
CA SER A 154 26.44 -2.39 -8.00
C SER A 154 25.27 -1.70 -8.73
N ARG A 155 24.67 -2.33 -9.75
CA ARG A 155 23.51 -1.82 -10.49
C ARG A 155 22.19 -2.17 -9.82
N ARG A 156 22.16 -3.09 -8.86
CA ARG A 156 20.92 -3.57 -8.23
C ARG A 156 20.11 -2.44 -7.62
N ASP A 157 20.74 -1.60 -6.79
CA ASP A 157 20.10 -0.48 -6.10
C ASP A 157 19.57 0.57 -7.09
N GLY A 158 20.35 0.86 -8.14
CA GLY A 158 19.91 1.73 -9.23
C GLY A 158 18.70 1.16 -9.98
N GLY A 159 18.66 -0.17 -10.15
CA GLY A 159 17.53 -0.87 -10.75
C GLY A 159 16.25 -0.77 -9.94
N PHE A 160 16.34 -0.94 -8.61
CA PHE A 160 15.21 -0.72 -7.70
C PHE A 160 14.76 0.74 -7.70
N THR A 161 15.70 1.70 -7.84
CA THR A 161 15.37 3.12 -7.96
C THR A 161 14.58 3.41 -9.23
N ILE A 162 15.01 2.88 -10.39
CA ILE A 162 14.27 3.01 -11.66
C ILE A 162 12.88 2.39 -11.53
N PHE A 163 12.80 1.18 -10.96
CA PHE A 163 11.52 0.50 -10.71
C PHE A 163 10.58 1.36 -9.86
N TYR A 164 11.09 1.94 -8.77
CA TYR A 164 10.34 2.83 -7.89
C TYR A 164 9.85 4.11 -8.58
N MET A 165 10.64 4.67 -9.52
CA MET A 165 10.19 5.80 -10.34
C MET A 165 8.99 5.44 -11.21
N GLY A 166 8.88 4.19 -11.68
CA GLY A 166 7.72 3.69 -12.42
C GLY A 166 6.43 3.72 -11.60
N ILE A 167 6.53 3.35 -10.32
CA ILE A 167 5.41 3.42 -9.37
C ILE A 167 4.88 4.86 -9.27
N ASN A 168 5.77 5.82 -9.03
CA ASN A 168 5.41 7.22 -8.86
C ASN A 168 4.89 7.85 -10.16
N LEU A 169 5.45 7.47 -11.31
CA LEU A 169 4.97 7.92 -12.61
C LEU A 169 3.53 7.46 -12.86
N GLY A 170 3.23 6.18 -12.62
CA GLY A 170 1.87 5.65 -12.72
C GLY A 170 0.90 6.35 -11.76
N ALA A 171 1.31 6.51 -10.50
CA ALA A 171 0.53 7.19 -9.47
C ALA A 171 0.25 8.66 -9.79
N PHE A 172 1.20 9.36 -10.42
CA PHE A 172 1.06 10.76 -10.82
C PHE A 172 0.13 10.92 -12.04
N LEU A 173 0.28 10.09 -13.07
CA LEU A 173 -0.50 10.24 -14.30
C LEU A 173 -1.95 9.74 -14.16
N ALA A 174 -2.19 8.78 -13.28
CA ALA A 174 -3.48 8.12 -13.21
C ALA A 174 -4.65 9.02 -12.78
N PRO A 175 -4.56 9.82 -11.70
CA PRO A 175 -5.65 10.73 -11.34
C PRO A 175 -5.85 11.83 -12.40
N LEU A 176 -4.80 12.22 -13.12
CA LEU A 176 -4.90 13.19 -14.20
C LEU A 176 -5.66 12.66 -15.42
N VAL A 177 -5.52 11.36 -15.73
CA VAL A 177 -6.19 10.72 -16.88
C VAL A 177 -7.50 10.06 -16.46
N ILE A 178 -7.42 8.99 -15.67
CA ILE A 178 -8.59 8.21 -15.22
C ILE A 178 -9.50 9.06 -14.35
N GLY A 179 -8.92 9.85 -13.42
CA GLY A 179 -9.69 10.73 -12.55
C GLY A 179 -10.48 11.79 -13.32
N THR A 180 -9.86 12.40 -14.33
CA THR A 180 -10.55 13.36 -15.21
C THR A 180 -11.69 12.74 -15.98
N VAL A 181 -11.45 11.57 -16.61
CA VAL A 181 -12.50 10.89 -17.38
C VAL A 181 -13.65 10.44 -16.46
N GLY A 182 -13.31 9.86 -15.30
CA GLY A 182 -14.30 9.41 -14.33
C GLY A 182 -15.21 10.54 -13.82
N GLN A 183 -14.65 11.69 -13.49
CA GLN A 183 -15.41 12.79 -12.90
C GLN A 183 -16.07 13.73 -13.91
N LYS A 184 -15.47 13.93 -15.09
CA LYS A 184 -15.98 14.89 -16.09
C LYS A 184 -16.77 14.25 -17.22
N VAL A 185 -16.59 12.94 -17.46
CA VAL A 185 -17.24 12.23 -18.57
C VAL A 185 -18.19 11.18 -18.04
N ASP A 186 -17.66 10.12 -17.41
CA ASP A 186 -18.46 9.02 -16.87
C ASP A 186 -17.62 8.15 -15.91
N TRP A 187 -18.20 7.81 -14.76
CA TRP A 187 -17.53 7.02 -13.71
C TRP A 187 -17.07 5.65 -14.21
N HIS A 188 -17.94 4.95 -14.95
CA HIS A 188 -17.70 3.61 -15.44
C HIS A 188 -16.65 3.59 -16.55
N LEU A 189 -16.61 4.63 -17.40
CA LEU A 189 -15.52 4.83 -18.35
C LEU A 189 -14.18 5.07 -17.64
N GLY A 190 -14.17 5.82 -16.53
CA GLY A 190 -12.99 5.94 -15.68
C GLY A 190 -12.49 4.58 -15.17
N PHE A 191 -13.38 3.76 -14.62
CA PHE A 191 -13.03 2.40 -14.19
C PHE A 191 -12.62 1.48 -15.36
N ALA A 192 -13.23 1.63 -16.52
CA ALA A 192 -12.86 0.90 -17.74
C ALA A 192 -11.44 1.26 -18.19
N LEU A 193 -11.06 2.54 -18.13
CA LEU A 193 -9.70 2.98 -18.46
C LEU A 193 -8.65 2.41 -17.50
N ALA A 194 -8.99 2.25 -16.21
CA ALA A 194 -8.14 1.53 -15.27
C ALA A 194 -8.01 0.04 -15.68
N GLY A 195 -9.09 -0.60 -16.12
CA GLY A 195 -9.05 -1.96 -16.68
C GLY A 195 -8.18 -2.08 -17.93
N VAL A 196 -8.27 -1.10 -18.84
CA VAL A 196 -7.42 -1.02 -20.03
C VAL A 196 -5.95 -0.82 -19.65
N GLY A 197 -5.64 0.05 -18.69
CA GLY A 197 -4.28 0.23 -18.17
C GLY A 197 -3.70 -1.09 -17.67
N MET A 198 -4.48 -1.85 -16.90
CA MET A 198 -4.05 -3.16 -16.39
C MET A 198 -3.87 -4.18 -17.52
N ALA A 199 -4.76 -4.17 -18.51
CA ALA A 199 -4.64 -5.02 -19.70
C ALA A 199 -3.35 -4.75 -20.47
N LEU A 200 -2.99 -3.47 -20.66
CA LEU A 200 -1.73 -3.07 -21.29
C LEU A 200 -0.52 -3.58 -20.49
N GLY A 201 -0.54 -3.40 -19.16
CA GLY A 201 0.49 -3.92 -18.26
C GLY A 201 0.64 -5.44 -18.34
N LEU A 202 -0.49 -6.18 -18.35
CA LEU A 202 -0.49 -7.64 -18.45
C LEU A 202 0.01 -8.14 -19.81
N VAL A 203 -0.47 -7.55 -20.92
CA VAL A 203 0.00 -7.90 -22.28
C VAL A 203 1.50 -7.66 -22.38
N GLN A 204 1.98 -6.50 -21.92
CA GLN A 204 3.40 -6.20 -21.92
C GLN A 204 4.21 -7.18 -21.05
N TYR A 205 3.69 -7.54 -19.88
CA TYR A 205 4.32 -8.52 -19.02
C TYR A 205 4.47 -9.87 -19.73
N LEU A 206 3.40 -10.35 -20.36
CA LEU A 206 3.39 -11.64 -21.07
C LEU A 206 4.36 -11.64 -22.26
N LEU A 207 4.36 -10.58 -23.08
CA LEU A 207 5.28 -10.42 -24.21
C LEU A 207 6.74 -10.25 -23.77
N GLY A 208 6.95 -9.53 -22.66
CA GLY A 208 8.26 -9.26 -22.07
C GLY A 208 8.82 -10.41 -21.23
N SER A 209 7.98 -11.40 -20.89
CA SER A 209 8.31 -12.48 -19.94
C SER A 209 9.54 -13.30 -20.31
N ARG A 210 9.88 -13.37 -21.60
CA ARG A 210 11.10 -14.02 -22.11
C ARG A 210 12.40 -13.36 -21.67
N HIS A 211 12.38 -12.07 -21.31
CA HIS A 211 13.55 -11.32 -20.85
C HIS A 211 13.70 -11.33 -19.32
N LEU A 212 12.85 -12.08 -18.63
CA LEU A 212 12.87 -12.19 -17.17
C LEU A 212 13.79 -13.32 -16.74
N SER A 213 14.45 -13.16 -15.60
CA SER A 213 15.34 -14.16 -15.02
C SER A 213 14.65 -15.52 -14.88
N PRO A 214 15.25 -16.64 -15.32
CA PRO A 214 14.69 -17.98 -15.14
C PRO A 214 14.36 -18.32 -13.68
N ARG A 215 15.11 -17.73 -12.72
CA ARG A 215 14.88 -17.87 -11.27
C ARG A 215 13.45 -17.52 -10.86
N SER A 216 12.80 -16.58 -11.56
CA SER A 216 11.41 -16.17 -11.28
C SER A 216 10.35 -17.24 -11.55
N SER A 217 10.68 -18.29 -12.31
CA SER A 217 9.75 -19.41 -12.57
C SER A 217 9.93 -20.58 -11.60
N VAL A 218 10.97 -20.54 -10.75
CA VAL A 218 11.26 -21.60 -9.79
C VAL A 218 10.36 -21.43 -8.57
N VAL A 219 9.72 -22.53 -8.15
CA VAL A 219 9.00 -22.60 -6.87
C VAL A 219 10.03 -22.92 -5.79
N ALA A 220 10.29 -21.97 -4.90
CA ALA A 220 11.39 -22.08 -3.94
C ALA A 220 11.20 -23.22 -2.93
N SER A 221 9.97 -23.48 -2.50
CA SER A 221 9.64 -24.49 -1.49
C SER A 221 8.33 -25.21 -1.85
N PRO A 222 8.34 -26.09 -2.87
CA PRO A 222 7.12 -26.70 -3.40
C PRO A 222 6.41 -27.55 -2.34
N MET A 223 5.10 -27.37 -2.21
CA MET A 223 4.29 -28.17 -1.27
C MET A 223 4.12 -29.62 -1.74
N SER A 224 4.10 -30.53 -0.77
CA SER A 224 3.70 -31.91 -1.02
C SER A 224 2.22 -31.98 -1.43
N ARG A 225 1.82 -33.08 -2.08
CA ARG A 225 0.41 -33.29 -2.47
C ARG A 225 -0.53 -33.28 -1.27
N ASP A 226 -0.11 -33.87 -0.15
CA ASP A 226 -0.90 -33.94 1.07
C ASP A 226 -1.02 -32.58 1.75
N GLU A 227 0.07 -31.81 1.81
CA GLU A 227 0.04 -30.44 2.32
C GLU A 227 -0.91 -29.58 1.48
N ARG A 228 -0.80 -29.65 0.14
CA ARG A 228 -1.69 -28.93 -0.77
C ARG A 228 -3.16 -29.32 -0.55
N ARG A 229 -3.47 -30.61 -0.43
CA ARG A 229 -4.83 -31.09 -0.18
C ARG A 229 -5.35 -30.58 1.16
N ALA A 230 -4.52 -30.60 2.21
CA ALA A 230 -4.88 -30.11 3.53
C ALA A 230 -5.17 -28.60 3.53
N VAL A 231 -4.34 -27.80 2.85
CA VAL A 231 -4.55 -26.36 2.70
C VAL A 231 -5.82 -26.06 1.92
N LEU A 232 -6.01 -26.70 0.75
CA LEU A 232 -7.20 -26.51 -0.07
C LEU A 232 -8.48 -26.92 0.67
N ARG A 233 -8.44 -28.02 1.42
CA ARG A 233 -9.58 -28.45 2.26
C ARG A 233 -9.88 -27.41 3.33
N LYS A 234 -8.88 -26.92 4.06
CA LYS A 234 -9.07 -25.88 5.09
C LYS A 234 -9.63 -24.60 4.49
N ALA A 235 -9.06 -24.14 3.38
CA ALA A 235 -9.55 -22.97 2.65
C ALA A 235 -10.99 -23.17 2.18
N GLY A 236 -11.32 -24.33 1.59
CA GLY A 236 -12.66 -24.67 1.14
C GLY A 236 -13.68 -24.69 2.29
N VAL A 237 -13.32 -25.24 3.45
CA VAL A 237 -14.20 -25.24 4.64
C VAL A 237 -14.48 -23.81 5.12
N TRP A 238 -13.45 -22.97 5.22
CA TRP A 238 -13.64 -21.57 5.64
C TRP A 238 -14.42 -20.74 4.62
N LEU A 239 -14.18 -20.96 3.33
CA LEU A 239 -14.94 -20.31 2.26
C LEU A 239 -16.40 -20.76 2.26
N ALA A 240 -16.68 -22.06 2.45
CA ALA A 240 -18.03 -22.58 2.55
C ALA A 240 -18.75 -22.03 3.80
N ALA A 241 -18.06 -21.94 4.94
CA ALA A 241 -18.60 -21.35 6.15
C ALA A 241 -18.94 -19.86 5.96
N ALA A 242 -18.04 -19.10 5.32
CA ALA A 242 -18.29 -17.69 4.99
C ALA A 242 -19.45 -17.54 4.00
N ALA A 243 -19.50 -18.35 2.95
CA ALA A 243 -20.57 -18.34 1.95
C ALA A 243 -21.93 -18.70 2.57
N LEU A 244 -21.97 -19.70 3.45
CA LEU A 244 -23.18 -20.06 4.19
C LEU A 244 -23.63 -18.91 5.11
N PHE A 245 -22.71 -18.35 5.89
CA PHE A 245 -23.01 -17.23 6.79
C PHE A 245 -23.56 -16.02 6.02
N TYR A 246 -22.85 -15.55 5.01
CA TYR A 246 -23.31 -14.40 4.21
C TYR A 246 -24.53 -14.73 3.36
N GLY A 247 -24.71 -15.98 2.93
CA GLY A 247 -25.92 -16.44 2.25
C GLY A 247 -27.15 -16.35 3.14
N VAL A 248 -27.03 -16.74 4.43
CA VAL A 248 -28.11 -16.60 5.42
C VAL A 248 -28.37 -15.12 5.74
N VAL A 249 -27.33 -14.32 5.95
CA VAL A 249 -27.47 -12.87 6.24
C VAL A 249 -28.12 -12.13 5.06
N ALA A 250 -27.76 -12.49 3.83
CA ALA A 250 -28.37 -11.93 2.62
C ALA A 250 -29.82 -12.43 2.44
N GLY A 251 -30.07 -13.74 2.62
CA GLY A 251 -31.40 -14.33 2.47
C GLY A 251 -32.42 -13.84 3.51
N THR A 252 -31.95 -13.40 4.68
CA THR A 252 -32.77 -12.77 5.72
C THR A 252 -32.99 -11.27 5.51
N GLY A 253 -32.37 -10.66 4.50
CA GLY A 253 -32.49 -9.23 4.20
C GLY A 253 -31.69 -8.31 5.13
N HIS A 254 -30.83 -8.86 5.99
CA HIS A 254 -30.03 -8.08 6.96
C HIS A 254 -28.64 -7.68 6.44
N PHE A 255 -28.28 -8.07 5.21
CA PHE A 255 -26.98 -7.73 4.64
C PHE A 255 -26.85 -6.23 4.38
N THR A 256 -25.80 -5.64 4.95
CA THR A 256 -25.38 -4.25 4.73
C THR A 256 -23.90 -4.24 4.40
N VAL A 257 -23.40 -3.14 3.82
CA VAL A 257 -21.96 -2.98 3.55
C VAL A 257 -21.15 -3.13 4.85
N SER A 258 -21.68 -2.69 5.99
CA SER A 258 -21.05 -2.83 7.30
C SER A 258 -20.77 -4.29 7.70
N TRP A 259 -21.61 -5.24 7.29
CA TRP A 259 -21.37 -6.68 7.53
C TRP A 259 -20.13 -7.20 6.81
N ALA A 260 -19.68 -6.55 5.74
CA ALA A 260 -18.41 -6.87 5.08
C ALA A 260 -17.23 -6.12 5.73
N ILE A 261 -17.42 -4.86 6.13
CA ILE A 261 -16.33 -4.01 6.64
C ILE A 261 -15.89 -4.44 8.05
N TRP A 262 -16.84 -4.68 8.98
CA TRP A 262 -16.52 -4.98 10.38
C TRP A 262 -15.59 -6.20 10.57
N PRO A 263 -15.89 -7.38 10.00
CA PRO A 263 -15.03 -8.55 10.16
C PRO A 263 -13.63 -8.34 9.57
N LEU A 264 -13.53 -7.65 8.43
CA LEU A 264 -12.25 -7.35 7.79
C LEU A 264 -11.42 -6.36 8.61
N SER A 265 -12.05 -5.31 9.17
CA SER A 265 -11.39 -4.37 10.07
C SER A 265 -10.86 -5.06 11.32
N LEU A 266 -11.67 -5.92 11.96
CA LEU A 266 -11.25 -6.67 13.14
C LEU A 266 -10.12 -7.65 12.81
N ALA A 267 -10.21 -8.34 11.67
CA ALA A 267 -9.15 -9.23 11.19
C ALA A 267 -7.84 -8.47 10.91
N GLY A 268 -7.92 -7.27 10.33
CA GLY A 268 -6.77 -6.42 10.04
C GLY A 268 -6.03 -5.90 11.29
N ILE A 269 -6.65 -5.95 12.46
CA ILE A 269 -6.01 -5.65 13.76
C ILE A 269 -5.58 -6.95 14.46
N ALA A 270 -6.43 -7.97 14.44
CA ALA A 270 -6.17 -9.24 15.09
C ALA A 270 -5.00 -10.00 14.46
N VAL A 271 -4.90 -10.05 13.12
CA VAL A 271 -3.83 -10.77 12.43
C VAL A 271 -2.44 -10.20 12.77
N PRO A 272 -2.17 -8.89 12.67
CA PRO A 272 -0.89 -8.35 13.10
C PRO A 272 -0.58 -8.63 14.58
N ALA A 273 -1.56 -8.48 15.48
CA ALA A 273 -1.38 -8.78 16.89
C ALA A 273 -1.01 -10.26 17.13
N LEU A 274 -1.70 -11.19 16.45
CA LEU A 274 -1.44 -12.62 16.53
C LEU A 274 -0.05 -12.97 15.97
N VAL A 275 0.36 -12.37 14.86
CA VAL A 275 1.69 -12.55 14.28
C VAL A 275 2.77 -12.07 15.25
N PHE A 276 2.60 -10.88 15.86
CA PHE A 276 3.53 -10.38 16.87
C PHE A 276 3.61 -11.27 18.10
N VAL A 277 2.47 -11.69 18.64
CA VAL A 277 2.41 -12.58 19.82
C VAL A 277 3.07 -13.92 19.51
N ARG A 278 2.81 -14.49 18.32
CA ARG A 278 3.44 -15.72 17.85
C ARG A 278 4.96 -15.59 17.80
N ILE A 279 5.48 -14.55 17.12
CA ILE A 279 6.93 -14.36 16.98
C ILE A 279 7.57 -14.14 18.37
N ARG A 280 6.97 -13.30 19.22
CA ARG A 280 7.53 -12.98 20.54
C ARG A 280 7.52 -14.17 21.51
N ARG A 281 6.54 -15.08 21.38
CA ARG A 281 6.41 -16.29 22.22
C ARG A 281 7.19 -17.49 21.69
N ASP A 282 7.84 -17.36 20.53
CA ASP A 282 8.68 -18.43 20.00
C ASP A 282 9.85 -18.68 20.94
N ARG A 283 9.95 -19.94 21.40
CA ARG A 283 10.95 -20.39 22.38
C ARG A 283 12.34 -20.53 21.77
N ASP A 284 12.42 -20.62 20.45
CA ASP A 284 13.68 -20.74 19.72
C ASP A 284 14.41 -19.39 19.61
N LEU A 285 13.76 -18.28 19.98
CA LEU A 285 14.37 -16.96 19.96
C LEU A 285 15.24 -16.70 21.19
N THR A 286 16.43 -16.16 20.94
CA THR A 286 17.32 -15.69 21.99
C THR A 286 16.68 -14.55 22.80
N GLY A 287 17.19 -14.31 24.02
CA GLY A 287 16.74 -13.18 24.84
C GLY A 287 16.94 -11.83 24.14
N ALA A 288 18.04 -11.70 23.38
CA ALA A 288 18.35 -10.52 22.58
C ALA A 288 17.34 -10.30 21.44
N GLU A 289 17.00 -11.34 20.67
CA GLU A 289 15.98 -11.26 19.61
C GLU A 289 14.60 -10.91 20.17
N ARG A 290 14.21 -11.51 21.31
CA ARG A 290 12.95 -11.15 21.98
C ARG A 290 12.94 -9.70 22.46
N SER A 291 14.07 -9.18 22.94
CA SER A 291 14.23 -7.77 23.29
C SER A 291 14.09 -6.85 22.07
N ARG A 292 14.76 -7.19 20.96
CA ARG A 292 14.67 -6.46 19.67
C ARG A 292 13.24 -6.41 19.14
N MET A 293 12.48 -7.50 19.25
CA MET A 293 11.05 -7.51 18.92
C MET A 293 10.22 -6.57 19.80
N GLY A 294 10.60 -6.41 21.06
CA GLY A 294 10.04 -5.37 21.94
C GLY A 294 10.34 -3.95 21.44
N GLY A 295 11.56 -3.72 20.93
CA GLY A 295 11.92 -2.45 20.27
C GLY A 295 11.15 -2.23 18.96
N TYR A 296 11.01 -3.28 18.15
CA TYR A 296 10.30 -3.23 16.86
C TYR A 296 8.82 -2.88 17.03
N LEU A 297 8.16 -3.34 18.09
CA LEU A 297 6.77 -3.01 18.37
C LEU A 297 6.52 -1.49 18.43
N TRP A 298 7.47 -0.70 18.94
CA TRP A 298 7.37 0.77 18.93
C TRP A 298 7.32 1.34 17.52
N PHE A 299 8.19 0.85 16.63
CA PHE A 299 8.23 1.28 15.23
C PHE A 299 6.99 0.80 14.48
N PHE A 300 6.48 -0.39 14.79
CA PHE A 300 5.25 -0.90 14.20
C PHE A 300 4.03 -0.05 14.57
N VAL A 301 3.85 0.27 15.85
CA VAL A 301 2.74 1.13 16.31
C VAL A 301 2.89 2.54 15.74
N ALA A 302 4.11 3.09 15.71
CA ALA A 302 4.39 4.38 15.08
C ALA A 302 4.03 4.37 13.58
N ALA A 303 4.41 3.32 12.85
CA ALA A 303 4.05 3.16 11.45
C ALA A 303 2.53 3.05 11.27
N ALA A 304 1.83 2.28 12.12
CA ALA A 304 0.38 2.15 12.06
C ALA A 304 -0.34 3.50 12.26
N VAL A 305 0.09 4.31 13.23
CA VAL A 305 -0.44 5.68 13.43
C VAL A 305 -0.16 6.57 12.23
N PHE A 306 1.05 6.48 11.64
CA PHE A 306 1.41 7.25 10.47
C PHE A 306 0.49 6.91 9.27
N TRP A 307 0.37 5.63 8.93
CA TRP A 307 -0.41 5.17 7.78
C TRP A 307 -1.92 5.38 7.97
N MET A 308 -2.43 5.23 9.20
CA MET A 308 -3.83 5.55 9.55
C MET A 308 -4.25 6.96 9.09
N ILE A 309 -3.33 7.93 9.16
CA ILE A 309 -3.59 9.33 8.76
C ILE A 309 -3.19 9.55 7.31
N TYR A 310 -2.03 9.06 6.89
CA TYR A 310 -1.50 9.25 5.55
C TYR A 310 -2.43 8.69 4.46
N ASP A 311 -2.97 7.48 4.66
CA ASP A 311 -3.78 6.82 3.64
C ASP A 311 -5.18 7.42 3.49
N GLN A 312 -5.60 8.30 4.41
CA GLN A 312 -6.82 9.11 4.27
C GLN A 312 -6.76 10.15 3.14
N SER A 313 -5.60 10.34 2.52
CA SER A 313 -5.45 11.05 1.23
C SER A 313 -6.49 10.61 0.20
N GLY A 314 -6.76 9.31 0.09
CA GLY A 314 -7.76 8.77 -0.83
C GLY A 314 -9.18 8.65 -0.26
N SER A 315 -9.42 9.08 0.99
CA SER A 315 -10.75 9.10 1.60
C SER A 315 -11.16 10.49 2.06
N THR A 316 -11.00 10.84 3.34
CA THR A 316 -11.52 12.08 3.91
C THR A 316 -10.95 13.33 3.24
N LEU A 317 -9.68 13.30 2.82
CA LEU A 317 -9.07 14.40 2.05
C LEU A 317 -9.63 14.51 0.63
N SER A 318 -9.99 13.38 0.01
CA SER A 318 -10.63 13.38 -1.32
C SER A 318 -12.07 13.92 -1.25
N VAL A 319 -12.81 13.59 -0.18
CA VAL A 319 -14.13 14.18 0.08
C VAL A 319 -14.01 15.68 0.33
N PHE A 320 -13.03 16.11 1.12
CA PHE A 320 -12.76 17.53 1.34
C PHE A 320 -12.41 18.27 0.03
N ALA A 321 -11.60 17.64 -0.83
CA ALA A 321 -11.28 18.19 -2.15
C ALA A 321 -12.53 18.40 -3.02
N GLU A 322 -13.48 17.48 -2.96
CA GLU A 322 -14.72 17.56 -3.75
C GLU A 322 -15.71 18.58 -3.19
N GLN A 323 -15.90 18.60 -1.87
CA GLN A 323 -16.99 19.35 -1.24
C GLN A 323 -16.56 20.76 -0.83
N ASN A 324 -15.34 20.90 -0.29
CA ASN A 324 -14.91 22.09 0.46
C ASN A 324 -13.79 22.88 -0.22
N THR A 325 -13.28 22.42 -1.37
CA THR A 325 -12.18 23.08 -2.08
C THR A 325 -12.65 23.67 -3.40
N ALA A 326 -12.13 24.83 -3.79
CA ALA A 326 -12.44 25.42 -5.08
C ALA A 326 -11.88 24.55 -6.22
N GLY A 327 -12.71 24.15 -7.18
CA GLY A 327 -12.32 23.34 -8.34
C GLY A 327 -11.56 24.10 -9.43
N SER A 328 -11.00 25.27 -9.11
CA SER A 328 -10.24 26.10 -10.04
C SER A 328 -9.15 26.89 -9.36
N LEU A 329 -8.03 27.10 -10.04
CA LEU A 329 -6.91 27.93 -9.60
C LEU A 329 -6.43 28.79 -10.77
N PHE A 330 -6.29 30.11 -10.57
CA PHE A 330 -5.90 31.06 -11.62
C PHE A 330 -6.74 30.97 -12.91
N GLY A 331 -8.05 30.70 -12.78
CA GLY A 331 -8.97 30.54 -13.92
C GLY A 331 -8.92 29.16 -14.60
N PHE A 332 -8.04 28.25 -14.16
CA PHE A 332 -7.95 26.88 -14.68
C PHE A 332 -8.76 25.91 -13.81
N GLY A 333 -9.77 25.26 -14.40
CA GLY A 333 -10.66 24.31 -13.71
C GLY A 333 -10.21 22.86 -13.80
N PHE A 334 -10.16 22.17 -12.66
CA PHE A 334 -9.67 20.79 -12.56
C PHE A 334 -10.56 19.95 -11.62
N PRO A 335 -10.65 18.63 -11.84
CA PRO A 335 -11.42 17.74 -10.99
C PRO A 335 -10.66 17.42 -9.69
N SER A 336 -11.38 17.11 -8.61
CA SER A 336 -10.80 16.89 -7.28
C SER A 336 -9.83 15.68 -7.22
N SER A 337 -9.95 14.71 -8.13
CA SER A 337 -9.00 13.59 -8.25
C SER A 337 -7.54 14.04 -8.45
N TRP A 338 -7.30 15.22 -9.05
CA TRP A 338 -5.94 15.70 -9.31
C TRP A 338 -5.11 15.91 -8.05
N PHE A 339 -5.73 16.18 -6.91
CA PHE A 339 -5.01 16.32 -5.64
C PHE A 339 -4.25 15.05 -5.25
N GLN A 340 -4.72 13.86 -5.66
CA GLN A 340 -3.99 12.60 -5.41
C GLN A 340 -2.67 12.50 -6.21
N SER A 341 -2.48 13.33 -7.24
CA SER A 341 -1.22 13.40 -8.00
C SER A 341 -0.16 14.23 -7.28
N LEU A 342 -0.52 15.01 -6.26
CA LEU A 342 0.43 15.88 -5.56
C LEU A 342 1.44 15.08 -4.75
N ASN A 343 1.02 13.99 -4.10
CA ASN A 343 1.95 13.14 -3.35
C ASN A 343 3.06 12.55 -4.24
N PRO A 344 2.76 11.78 -5.32
CA PRO A 344 3.83 11.24 -6.16
C PRO A 344 4.67 12.32 -6.84
N LEU A 345 4.08 13.48 -7.18
CA LEU A 345 4.83 14.64 -7.66
C LEU A 345 5.85 15.11 -6.62
N TYR A 346 5.43 15.31 -5.37
CA TYR A 346 6.31 15.73 -4.29
C TYR A 346 7.35 14.65 -3.94
N ILE A 347 7.02 13.36 -4.00
CA ILE A 347 7.99 12.27 -3.81
C ILE A 347 9.08 12.39 -4.87
N MET A 348 8.72 12.47 -6.15
CA MET A 348 9.69 12.57 -7.24
C MET A 348 10.56 13.83 -7.13
N ALA A 349 9.98 14.96 -6.71
CA ALA A 349 10.70 16.22 -6.55
C ALA A 349 11.62 16.25 -5.32
N LEU A 350 11.18 15.69 -4.19
CA LEU A 350 11.84 15.86 -2.89
C LEU A 350 12.70 14.65 -2.47
N ALA A 351 12.45 13.44 -2.98
CA ALA A 351 13.24 12.27 -2.60
C ALA A 351 14.76 12.46 -2.84
N PRO A 352 15.23 13.02 -3.97
CA PRO A 352 16.66 13.32 -4.16
C PRO A 352 17.19 14.34 -3.16
N VAL A 353 16.37 15.33 -2.80
CA VAL A 353 16.73 16.37 -1.81
C VAL A 353 16.90 15.75 -0.42
N PHE A 354 15.98 14.89 0.01
CA PHE A 354 16.07 14.17 1.29
C PHE A 354 17.28 13.23 1.33
N ALA A 355 17.55 12.49 0.24
CA ALA A 355 18.75 11.67 0.14
C ALA A 355 20.03 12.49 0.29
N TRP A 356 20.10 13.66 -0.37
CA TRP A 356 21.23 14.59 -0.23
C TRP A 356 21.36 15.13 1.20
N LEU A 357 20.25 15.53 1.83
CA LEU A 357 20.23 16.03 3.22
C LEU A 357 20.76 14.97 4.20
N TRP A 358 20.34 13.72 4.07
CA TRP A 358 20.81 12.63 4.93
C TRP A 358 22.29 12.32 4.73
N ASN A 359 22.76 12.31 3.49
CA ASN A 359 24.18 12.10 3.19
C ASN A 359 25.04 13.28 3.69
N ALA A 360 24.54 14.51 3.61
CA ALA A 360 25.22 15.68 4.15
C ALA A 360 25.26 15.67 5.69
N ALA A 361 24.18 15.24 6.35
CA ALA A 361 24.15 15.06 7.80
C ALA A 361 25.07 13.94 8.27
N ALA A 362 25.11 12.81 7.54
CA ALA A 362 25.99 11.68 7.82
C ALA A 362 27.48 12.05 7.72
N ARG A 363 27.88 12.80 6.69
CA ARG A 363 29.26 13.32 6.55
C ARG A 363 29.70 14.23 7.70
N ARG A 364 28.75 14.86 8.39
CA ARG A 364 29.00 15.72 9.57
C ARG A 364 28.85 14.97 10.90
N GLY A 365 28.60 13.66 10.90
CA GLY A 365 28.34 12.88 12.11
C GLY A 365 27.03 13.25 12.83
N ARG A 366 26.09 13.92 12.14
CA ARG A 366 24.81 14.41 12.70
C ARG A 366 23.59 13.73 12.08
N ASN A 367 23.74 12.51 11.56
CA ASN A 367 22.62 11.75 11.01
C ASN A 367 21.62 11.42 12.14
N PRO A 368 20.33 11.83 12.03
CA PRO A 368 19.35 11.49 13.04
C PRO A 368 19.16 9.97 13.16
N SER A 369 18.94 9.48 14.37
CA SER A 369 18.65 8.06 14.60
C SER A 369 17.33 7.65 13.95
N THR A 370 17.15 6.35 13.71
CA THR A 370 15.90 5.81 13.15
C THR A 370 14.68 6.21 13.99
N THR A 371 14.78 6.16 15.32
CA THR A 371 13.72 6.63 16.22
C THR A 371 13.42 8.12 16.04
N ALA A 372 14.45 8.96 15.86
CA ALA A 372 14.25 10.39 15.64
C ALA A 372 13.58 10.66 14.28
N LYS A 373 13.95 9.92 13.23
CA LYS A 373 13.32 10.02 11.91
C LYS A 373 11.85 9.59 11.93
N PHE A 374 11.52 8.49 12.61
CA PHE A 374 10.13 8.09 12.83
C PHE A 374 9.33 9.12 13.63
N ALA A 375 9.92 9.67 14.70
CA ALA A 375 9.27 10.71 15.49
C ALA A 375 9.00 11.96 14.65
N PHE A 376 9.96 12.37 13.82
CA PHE A 376 9.75 13.47 12.87
C PHE A 376 8.64 13.17 11.87
N GLY A 377 8.59 11.96 11.31
CA GLY A 377 7.50 11.52 10.44
C GLY A 377 6.13 11.63 11.09
N LEU A 378 6.01 11.21 12.36
CA LEU A 378 4.79 11.33 13.16
C LEU A 378 4.40 12.78 13.49
N LEU A 379 5.39 13.64 13.77
CA LEU A 379 5.15 15.07 13.95
C LEU A 379 4.65 15.72 12.66
N MET A 380 5.24 15.38 11.52
CA MET A 380 4.81 15.90 10.21
C MET A 380 3.41 15.42 9.83
N ILE A 381 3.10 14.12 9.98
CA ILE A 381 1.76 13.64 9.67
C ILE A 381 0.70 14.25 10.60
N GLY A 382 1.02 14.41 11.89
CA GLY A 382 0.15 15.11 12.83
C GLY A 382 -0.05 16.57 12.46
N ALA A 383 1.03 17.30 12.14
CA ALA A 383 0.98 18.67 11.67
C ALA A 383 0.13 18.82 10.40
N SER A 384 0.20 17.87 9.47
CA SER A 384 -0.62 17.88 8.25
C SER A 384 -2.12 17.88 8.57
N PHE A 385 -2.54 17.11 9.58
CA PHE A 385 -3.95 17.04 10.00
C PHE A 385 -4.36 18.24 10.88
N LEU A 386 -3.43 18.90 11.57
CA LEU A 386 -3.69 20.20 12.18
C LEU A 386 -3.88 21.30 11.12
N VAL A 387 -3.11 21.27 10.04
CA VAL A 387 -3.36 22.16 8.88
C VAL A 387 -4.70 21.82 8.22
N MET A 388 -5.04 20.53 8.12
CA MET A 388 -6.34 20.08 7.61
C MET A 388 -7.50 20.56 8.50
N MET A 389 -7.35 20.53 9.83
CA MET A 389 -8.29 21.12 10.78
C MET A 389 -8.51 22.61 10.49
N LEU A 390 -7.43 23.38 10.26
CA LEU A 390 -7.54 24.80 9.92
C LEU A 390 -8.23 25.02 8.55
N ALA A 391 -7.93 24.18 7.57
CA ALA A 391 -8.58 24.22 6.26
C ALA A 391 -10.10 23.93 6.39
N MET A 392 -10.48 22.95 7.21
CA MET A 392 -11.88 22.62 7.47
C MET A 392 -12.61 23.72 8.25
N ALA A 393 -11.95 24.35 9.22
CA ALA A 393 -12.48 25.52 9.90
C ALA A 393 -12.69 26.70 8.94
N ALA A 394 -11.75 26.94 8.02
CA ALA A 394 -11.85 27.98 7.00
C ALA A 394 -12.95 27.70 5.95
N ALA A 395 -13.30 26.43 5.73
CA ALA A 395 -14.40 26.01 4.87
C ALA A 395 -15.78 26.06 5.57
N SER A 396 -15.83 26.43 6.85
CA SER A 396 -17.08 26.52 7.60
C SER A 396 -18.06 27.54 6.97
N GLY A 397 -19.36 27.30 7.15
CA GLY A 397 -20.40 28.13 6.51
C GLY A 397 -20.58 27.88 5.02
N GLY A 398 -20.04 26.79 4.46
CA GLY A 398 -20.21 26.39 3.06
C GLY A 398 -19.29 27.11 2.08
N VAL A 399 -18.27 27.81 2.58
CA VAL A 399 -17.26 28.48 1.75
C VAL A 399 -16.27 27.45 1.22
N ARG A 400 -16.00 27.49 -0.09
CA ARG A 400 -14.93 26.68 -0.67
C ARG A 400 -13.57 27.36 -0.50
N VAL A 401 -12.61 26.65 0.10
CA VAL A 401 -11.26 27.17 0.34
C VAL A 401 -10.35 27.01 -0.86
N SER A 402 -9.23 27.73 -0.85
CA SER A 402 -8.20 27.63 -1.89
C SER A 402 -7.60 26.21 -1.98
N PRO A 403 -7.33 25.70 -3.20
CA PRO A 403 -6.58 24.46 -3.45
C PRO A 403 -5.23 24.36 -2.74
N LEU A 404 -4.63 25.51 -2.41
CA LEU A 404 -3.32 25.58 -1.77
C LEU A 404 -3.30 24.95 -0.37
N TRP A 405 -4.45 24.89 0.32
CA TRP A 405 -4.55 24.17 1.60
C TRP A 405 -4.19 22.70 1.45
N LEU A 406 -4.83 22.02 0.52
CA LEU A 406 -4.53 20.61 0.24
C LEU A 406 -3.10 20.44 -0.29
N ALA A 407 -2.62 21.35 -1.14
CA ALA A 407 -1.24 21.29 -1.61
C ALA A 407 -0.22 21.31 -0.46
N VAL A 408 -0.42 22.17 0.54
CA VAL A 408 0.41 22.21 1.74
C VAL A 408 0.24 20.95 2.59
N VAL A 409 -0.98 20.46 2.79
CA VAL A 409 -1.22 19.20 3.53
C VAL A 409 -0.46 18.05 2.88
N TYR A 410 -0.62 17.83 1.58
CA TYR A 410 0.09 16.78 0.84
C TYR A 410 1.62 16.95 0.88
N LEU A 411 2.13 18.18 0.83
CA LEU A 411 3.56 18.47 0.95
C LEU A 411 4.12 18.05 2.32
N ILE A 412 3.41 18.40 3.40
CA ILE A 412 3.78 18.04 4.77
C ILE A 412 3.73 16.52 4.95
N GLN A 413 2.67 15.85 4.47
CA GLN A 413 2.54 14.39 4.52
C GLN A 413 3.68 13.70 3.79
N THR A 414 3.99 14.15 2.57
CA THR A 414 5.08 13.59 1.75
C THR A 414 6.44 13.78 2.42
N THR A 415 6.66 14.94 3.05
CA THR A 415 7.87 15.16 3.84
C THR A 415 7.98 14.17 5.00
N GLY A 416 6.88 13.94 5.72
CA GLY A 416 6.83 12.91 6.78
C GLY A 416 7.16 11.51 6.24
N GLU A 417 6.57 11.13 5.11
CA GLU A 417 6.79 9.85 4.45
C GLU A 417 8.26 9.63 4.06
N LEU A 418 8.91 10.64 3.45
CA LEU A 418 10.31 10.59 3.05
C LEU A 418 11.28 10.44 4.25
N THR A 419 10.81 10.70 5.46
CA THR A 419 11.58 10.48 6.69
C THR A 419 11.34 9.14 7.34
N LEU A 420 10.12 8.59 7.23
CA LEU A 420 9.70 7.37 7.92
C LEU A 420 9.85 6.11 7.05
N SER A 421 9.41 6.16 5.79
CA SER A 421 9.28 4.98 4.93
C SER A 421 10.63 4.29 4.63
N PRO A 422 11.71 4.99 4.20
CA PRO A 422 12.98 4.34 3.88
C PRO A 422 13.63 3.65 5.08
N VAL A 423 13.57 4.29 6.26
CA VAL A 423 14.16 3.76 7.49
C VAL A 423 13.29 2.71 8.15
N GLY A 424 11.98 2.69 7.88
CA GLY A 424 11.06 1.68 8.36
C GLY A 424 11.35 0.28 7.82
N LEU A 425 11.62 0.19 6.51
CA LEU A 425 12.07 -1.05 5.90
C LEU A 425 13.44 -1.48 6.47
N SER A 426 14.38 -0.54 6.61
CA SER A 426 15.71 -0.84 7.17
C SER A 426 15.66 -1.31 8.63
N VAL A 427 14.85 -0.71 9.49
CA VAL A 427 14.78 -1.13 10.91
C VAL A 427 14.08 -2.48 11.06
N THR A 428 13.12 -2.75 10.17
CA THR A 428 12.43 -4.05 10.12
C THR A 428 13.42 -5.18 9.87
N THR A 429 14.33 -5.03 8.91
CA THR A 429 15.34 -6.06 8.63
C THR A 429 16.41 -6.15 9.73
N LYS A 430 16.85 -5.02 10.30
CA LYS A 430 17.85 -4.99 11.39
C LYS A 430 17.36 -5.62 12.70
N LEU A 431 16.07 -5.45 13.03
CA LEU A 431 15.48 -5.98 14.25
C LEU A 431 14.84 -7.36 14.06
N ALA A 432 14.79 -7.86 12.83
CA ALA A 432 14.26 -9.17 12.53
C ALA A 432 15.09 -10.28 13.21
N PRO A 433 14.45 -11.22 13.92
CA PRO A 433 15.10 -12.46 14.30
C PRO A 433 15.52 -13.25 13.06
N ALA A 434 16.65 -13.97 13.12
CA ALA A 434 17.17 -14.67 11.94
C ALA A 434 16.16 -15.67 11.36
N LYS A 435 15.44 -16.38 12.24
CA LYS A 435 14.36 -17.32 11.90
C LYS A 435 13.19 -16.68 11.13
N TYR A 436 12.97 -15.38 11.31
CA TYR A 436 11.82 -14.64 10.77
C TYR A 436 12.21 -13.55 9.77
N ALA A 437 13.47 -13.48 9.33
CA ALA A 437 13.99 -12.40 8.49
C ALA A 437 13.13 -12.08 7.26
N SER A 438 12.68 -13.11 6.53
CA SER A 438 11.82 -12.94 5.36
C SER A 438 10.38 -12.54 5.70
N GLN A 439 9.85 -12.99 6.85
CA GLN A 439 8.48 -12.69 7.28
C GLN A 439 8.34 -11.27 7.81
N MET A 440 9.41 -10.69 8.36
CA MET A 440 9.37 -9.35 8.95
C MET A 440 9.04 -8.26 7.92
N MET A 441 9.39 -8.44 6.64
CA MET A 441 8.94 -7.54 5.57
C MET A 441 7.42 -7.56 5.39
N GLY A 442 6.78 -8.73 5.56
CA GLY A 442 5.33 -8.83 5.63
C GLY A 442 4.78 -8.11 6.87
N VAL A 443 5.45 -8.23 8.02
CA VAL A 443 5.05 -7.53 9.26
C VAL A 443 5.11 -6.00 9.10
N TRP A 444 6.04 -5.46 8.32
CA TRP A 444 6.03 -4.03 7.99
C TRP A 444 4.72 -3.60 7.31
N PHE A 445 4.26 -4.34 6.29
CA PHE A 445 3.00 -4.04 5.61
C PHE A 445 1.77 -4.26 6.49
N LEU A 446 1.86 -5.16 7.48
CA LEU A 446 0.80 -5.32 8.48
C LEU A 446 0.59 -4.06 9.35
N ALA A 447 1.56 -3.15 9.43
CA ALA A 447 1.36 -1.86 10.10
C ALA A 447 0.39 -0.98 9.32
N VAL A 448 0.47 -0.99 7.98
CA VAL A 448 -0.48 -0.29 7.10
C VAL A 448 -1.88 -0.88 7.29
N THR A 449 -2.01 -2.22 7.21
CA THR A 449 -3.28 -2.91 7.47
C THR A 449 -3.87 -2.53 8.84
N ALA A 450 -3.06 -2.54 9.89
CA ALA A 450 -3.53 -2.18 11.23
C ALA A 450 -4.00 -0.71 11.30
N GLY A 451 -3.21 0.21 10.74
CA GLY A 451 -3.54 1.64 10.72
C GLY A 451 -4.84 1.93 9.98
N ASP A 452 -4.98 1.40 8.76
CA ASP A 452 -6.16 1.58 7.93
C ASP A 452 -7.41 0.92 8.53
N CYS A 453 -7.29 -0.24 9.16
CA CYS A 453 -8.41 -0.86 9.86
C CYS A 453 -8.82 -0.06 11.10
N VAL A 454 -7.88 0.55 11.83
CA VAL A 454 -8.22 1.49 12.91
C VAL A 454 -8.93 2.73 12.36
N ALA A 455 -8.48 3.28 11.23
CA ALA A 455 -9.18 4.39 10.56
C ALA A 455 -10.61 4.00 10.17
N ALA A 456 -10.80 2.82 9.59
CA ALA A 456 -12.12 2.30 9.22
C ALA A 456 -13.05 2.15 10.44
N LEU A 457 -12.56 1.59 11.54
CA LEU A 457 -13.33 1.47 12.78
C LEU A 457 -13.72 2.84 13.34
N ALA A 458 -12.78 3.79 13.36
CA ALA A 458 -13.06 5.16 13.79
C ALA A 458 -14.13 5.81 12.89
N GLN A 459 -14.04 5.64 11.58
CA GLN A 459 -15.02 6.18 10.63
C GLN A 459 -16.42 5.59 10.85
N LEU A 460 -16.53 4.27 11.00
CA LEU A 460 -17.82 3.60 11.26
C LEU A 460 -18.44 4.01 12.60
N LEU A 461 -17.63 4.15 13.65
CA LEU A 461 -18.12 4.48 14.99
C LEU A 461 -18.50 5.95 15.15
N LEU A 462 -17.79 6.84 14.47
CA LEU A 462 -17.98 8.29 14.60
C LEU A 462 -19.08 8.83 13.67
N GLY A 463 -19.34 8.17 12.53
CA GLY A 463 -20.41 8.55 11.61
C GLY A 463 -20.18 9.87 10.86
N ASP A 464 -21.13 10.24 10.01
CA ASP A 464 -21.01 11.38 9.08
C ASP A 464 -20.96 12.74 9.80
N ASP A 465 -21.54 12.87 10.99
CA ASP A 465 -21.52 14.12 11.77
C ASP A 465 -20.10 14.49 12.23
N VAL A 466 -19.24 13.49 12.40
CA VAL A 466 -17.88 13.68 12.92
C VAL A 466 -16.84 13.45 11.83
N VAL A 467 -16.97 12.45 10.98
CA VAL A 467 -15.95 12.14 9.96
C VAL A 467 -15.78 13.32 8.98
N GLY A 468 -14.55 13.82 8.89
CA GLY A 468 -14.24 14.99 8.06
C GLY A 468 -14.56 16.35 8.72
N SER A 469 -15.02 16.36 9.97
CA SER A 469 -15.18 17.60 10.74
C SER A 469 -13.84 18.18 11.23
N THR A 470 -13.85 19.44 11.63
CA THR A 470 -12.70 20.10 12.29
C THR A 470 -12.20 19.29 13.49
N TRP A 471 -13.10 18.77 14.33
CA TRP A 471 -12.77 17.95 15.49
C TRP A 471 -12.05 16.64 15.09
N TYR A 472 -12.53 15.98 14.05
CA TYR A 472 -11.96 14.72 13.56
C TYR A 472 -10.50 14.88 13.11
N PHE A 473 -10.20 15.95 12.36
CA PHE A 473 -8.82 16.25 11.97
C PHE A 473 -7.96 16.69 13.16
N ALA A 474 -8.52 17.49 14.08
CA ALA A 474 -7.81 17.96 15.28
C ALA A 474 -7.34 16.80 16.16
N VAL A 475 -8.25 15.89 16.51
CA VAL A 475 -7.95 14.76 17.42
C VAL A 475 -6.87 13.86 16.83
N GLN A 476 -7.01 13.48 15.56
CA GLN A 476 -6.01 12.63 14.90
C GLN A 476 -4.66 13.33 14.77
N GLY A 477 -4.65 14.62 14.41
CA GLY A 477 -3.43 15.41 14.35
C GLY A 477 -2.71 15.48 15.71
N LEU A 478 -3.44 15.78 16.77
CA LEU A 478 -2.90 15.83 18.13
C LEU A 478 -2.41 14.46 18.64
N LEU A 479 -3.14 13.38 18.36
CA LEU A 479 -2.72 12.03 18.73
C LEU A 479 -1.42 11.61 18.02
N ALA A 480 -1.28 11.95 16.73
CA ALA A 480 -0.04 11.67 15.99
C ALA A 480 1.13 12.51 16.49
N VAL A 481 0.91 13.80 16.80
CA VAL A 481 1.93 14.64 17.44
C VAL A 481 2.35 14.06 18.80
N ALA A 482 1.38 13.67 19.63
CA ALA A 482 1.64 13.05 20.92
C ALA A 482 2.43 11.73 20.78
N ALA A 483 2.07 10.90 19.80
CA ALA A 483 2.81 9.68 19.48
C ALA A 483 4.25 9.98 19.03
N GLY A 484 4.46 11.01 18.21
CA GLY A 484 5.79 11.46 17.77
C GLY A 484 6.66 11.94 18.94
N VAL A 485 6.12 12.81 19.80
CA VAL A 485 6.79 13.27 21.02
C VAL A 485 7.10 12.11 21.96
N GLY A 486 6.13 11.21 22.18
CA GLY A 486 6.29 10.04 23.03
C GLY A 486 7.38 9.09 22.51
N LEU A 487 7.42 8.85 21.20
CA LEU A 487 8.45 8.04 20.57
C LEU A 487 9.85 8.66 20.72
N PHE A 488 9.96 9.97 20.52
CA PHE A 488 11.22 10.69 20.70
C PHE A 488 11.71 10.70 22.15
N ALA A 489 10.80 10.85 23.11
CA ALA A 489 11.11 10.76 24.53
C ALA A 489 11.54 9.33 24.92
N ALA A 490 10.92 8.31 24.33
CA ALA A 490 11.24 6.90 24.57
C ALA A 490 12.53 6.42 23.87
N ARG A 491 13.21 7.27 23.06
CA ARG A 491 14.38 6.86 22.25
C ARG A 491 15.49 6.16 23.03
N GLY A 492 15.74 6.58 24.28
CA GLY A 492 16.75 5.94 25.13
C GLY A 492 16.35 4.51 25.54
N ARG A 493 15.05 4.28 25.81
CA ARG A 493 14.52 2.95 26.13
C ARG A 493 14.50 2.05 24.89
N ILE A 494 14.07 2.59 23.75
CA ILE A 494 14.05 1.87 22.46
C ILE A 494 15.47 1.46 22.08
N GLY A 495 16.45 2.37 22.21
CA GLY A 495 17.86 2.06 21.96
C GLY A 495 18.43 0.98 22.89
N LYS A 496 17.91 0.80 24.11
CA LYS A 496 18.28 -0.33 24.99
C LYS A 496 17.67 -1.64 24.47
N LEU A 497 16.44 -1.63 23.97
CA LEU A 497 15.78 -2.80 23.40
C LEU A 497 16.44 -3.28 22.10
N MET A 498 16.93 -2.34 21.29
CA MET A 498 17.62 -2.64 20.03
C MET A 498 19.02 -3.24 20.22
N GLY A 499 19.69 -2.96 21.35
CA GLY A 499 21.06 -3.38 21.60
C GLY A 499 22.02 -2.81 20.56
N ASP A 500 22.83 -3.67 19.94
CA ASP A 500 23.82 -3.28 18.92
C ASP A 500 23.21 -2.94 17.54
N ALA A 501 21.91 -3.18 17.35
CA ALA A 501 21.21 -2.95 16.08
C ALA A 501 20.71 -1.50 15.89
N ARG A 502 21.37 -0.51 16.53
CA ARG A 502 20.94 0.90 16.63
C ARG A 502 20.88 1.66 15.30
#